data_AF-A0A2D9LSY5-F1
#
_entry.id   AF-A0A2D9LSY5-F1
#
_cell.length_a   1.000
_cell.length_b   1.000
_cell.length_c   1.000
_cell.angle_alpha   90.00
_cell.angle_beta   90.00
_cell.angle_gamma   90.00
#
_symmetry.space_group_name_H-M   'P 1'
#
loop_
_entity.id
_entity.type
_entity.pdbx_description
1 polymer ?
#
loop_
_entity_poly.entity_id
_entity_poly.type
_entity_poly.pdbx_seq_one_letter_code
_entity_poly.pdbx_strand_id
1 'polypeptide(L)'
;MIIDAHAHYTSAPPQLQAYRGRQISTYARPAKARLQISDDELAHSLQGQFKRMDDWGIDRLMFSPQASAMGHQFGSDLHSRYWTEACNDLISRAAKLWPDTISPVCQLPQSPGV
;
A
#
# COMPACT_ATOMS: atom_id res chain seq x y z
N MET A 1 -16.46 7.94 -18.30
CA MET A 1 -15.94 7.48 -17.01
C MET A 1 -15.74 5.97 -17.04
N ILE A 2 -14.50 5.53 -17.18
CA ILE A 2 -14.01 4.16 -17.12
C ILE A 2 -13.34 3.99 -15.75
N ILE A 3 -13.80 3.01 -14.97
CA ILE A 3 -13.29 2.72 -13.63
C ILE A 3 -12.62 1.35 -13.66
N ASP A 4 -11.34 1.31 -13.28
CA ASP A 4 -10.66 0.06 -12.97
C ASP A 4 -10.96 -0.32 -11.51
N ALA A 5 -11.74 -1.39 -11.34
CA ALA A 5 -12.18 -1.86 -10.04
C ALA A 5 -11.08 -2.63 -9.27
N HIS A 6 -9.94 -2.94 -9.89
CA HIS A 6 -8.94 -3.80 -9.30
C HIS A 6 -7.51 -3.36 -9.62
N ALA A 7 -7.02 -2.38 -8.84
CA ALA A 7 -5.63 -1.95 -8.91
C ALA A 7 -4.92 -2.07 -7.54
N HIS A 8 -3.65 -2.45 -7.61
CA HIS A 8 -2.79 -2.63 -6.44
C HIS A 8 -1.54 -1.75 -6.54
N TYR A 9 -1.07 -1.24 -5.39
CA TYR A 9 0.13 -0.42 -5.33
C TYR A 9 1.42 -1.24 -5.35
N THR A 10 1.73 -1.83 -6.51
CA THR A 10 2.88 -2.73 -6.71
C THR A 10 4.23 -2.03 -6.86
N SER A 11 4.22 -0.70 -6.91
CA SER A 11 5.40 0.15 -7.14
C SER A 11 5.75 1.00 -5.92
N ALA A 12 5.20 0.71 -4.74
CA ALA A 12 5.41 1.50 -3.53
C ALA A 12 6.91 1.75 -3.22
N PRO A 13 7.28 2.93 -2.67
CA PRO A 13 8.66 3.26 -2.36
C PRO A 13 9.37 2.22 -1.48
N PRO A 14 10.68 1.98 -1.71
CA PRO A 14 11.43 0.89 -1.08
C PRO A 14 11.45 0.94 0.45
N GLN A 15 11.22 2.11 1.05
CA GLN A 15 11.08 2.31 2.49
C GLN A 15 10.01 1.40 3.11
N LEU A 16 8.91 1.13 2.40
CA LEU A 16 7.85 0.23 2.86
C LEU A 16 8.36 -1.21 2.99
N GLN A 17 9.06 -1.72 1.98
CA GLN A 17 9.64 -3.06 2.01
C GLN A 17 10.79 -3.17 3.03
N ALA A 18 11.60 -2.12 3.17
CA ALA A 18 12.63 -2.06 4.21
C ALA A 18 12.02 -2.13 5.63
N TYR A 19 10.87 -1.48 5.85
CA TYR A 19 10.11 -1.63 7.10
C TYR A 19 9.63 -3.07 7.29
N ARG A 20 9.01 -3.68 6.27
CA ARG A 20 8.52 -5.07 6.34
C ARG A 20 9.64 -6.05 6.65
N GLY A 21 10.79 -5.91 6.01
CA GLY A 21 11.98 -6.74 6.27
C GLY A 21 12.44 -6.65 7.73
N ARG A 22 12.52 -5.43 8.29
CA ARG A 22 12.86 -5.23 9.71
C ARG A 22 11.82 -5.82 10.66
N GLN A 23 10.54 -5.70 10.32
CA GLN A 23 9.45 -6.24 11.11
C GLN A 23 9.54 -7.77 11.19
N ILE A 24 9.75 -8.43 10.04
CA ILE A 24 9.90 -9.90 9.95
C ILE A 24 11.17 -10.37 10.66
N SER A 25 12.30 -9.66 10.50
CA SER A 25 13.58 -10.08 11.10
C SER A 25 13.65 -9.87 12.61
N THR A 26 13.01 -8.81 13.14
CA THR A 26 13.03 -8.51 14.58
C THR A 26 12.02 -9.36 15.34
N TYR A 27 10.89 -9.71 14.71
CA TYR A 27 9.79 -10.62 15.13
C TYR A 27 9.27 -10.47 16.58
N ALA A 28 10.11 -10.67 17.60
CA ALA A 28 9.74 -10.61 19.01
C ALA A 28 9.25 -9.22 19.49
N ARG A 29 9.55 -8.14 18.76
CA ARG A 29 9.18 -6.75 19.13
C ARG A 29 8.68 -5.97 17.90
N PRO A 30 7.43 -6.19 17.45
CA PRO A 30 6.90 -5.44 16.32
C PRO A 30 6.83 -3.94 16.66
N ALA A 31 7.41 -3.12 15.79
CA ALA A 31 7.35 -1.67 15.88
C ALA A 31 6.42 -1.11 14.80
N LYS A 32 5.71 -0.02 15.12
CA LYS A 32 4.98 0.74 14.10
C LYS A 32 5.93 1.30 13.06
N ALA A 33 5.47 1.40 11.82
CA ALA A 33 6.23 2.00 10.75
C ALA A 33 6.51 3.49 11.02
N ARG A 34 7.71 3.94 10.66
CA ARG A 34 8.07 5.36 10.55
C ARG A 34 8.63 5.56 9.14
N LEU A 35 7.73 5.62 8.17
CA LEU A 35 8.09 5.74 6.76
C LEU A 35 8.38 7.21 6.44
N GLN A 36 9.60 7.50 6.04
CA GLN A 36 9.98 8.80 5.47
C GLN A 36 9.90 8.66 3.95
N ILE A 37 8.74 9.03 3.40
CA ILE A 37 8.44 9.02 1.97
C ILE A 37 7.87 10.40 1.64
N SER A 38 8.56 11.18 0.81
CA SER A 38 8.06 12.48 0.35
C SER A 38 6.89 12.33 -0.63
N ASP A 39 6.16 13.41 -0.87
CA ASP A 39 5.10 13.40 -1.89
C ASP A 39 5.67 13.24 -3.30
N ASP A 40 6.90 13.73 -3.56
CA ASP A 40 7.61 13.52 -4.82
C ASP A 40 7.99 12.05 -5.04
N GLU A 41 8.47 11.36 -4.01
CA GLU A 41 8.76 9.92 -4.07
C GLU A 41 7.48 9.12 -4.32
N LEU A 42 6.38 9.50 -3.66
CA LEU A 42 5.06 8.92 -3.84
C LEU A 42 4.56 9.14 -5.29
N ALA A 43 4.67 10.36 -5.82
CA ALA A 43 4.30 10.68 -7.20
C ALA A 43 5.13 9.91 -8.22
N HIS A 44 6.46 9.89 -8.05
CA HIS A 44 7.37 9.17 -8.92
C HIS A 44 7.01 7.67 -8.99
N SER A 45 6.72 7.07 -7.82
CA SER A 45 6.35 5.65 -7.75
C SER A 45 5.04 5.31 -8.47
N LEU A 46 4.14 6.27 -8.68
CA LEU A 46 2.85 6.07 -9.34
C LEU A 46 2.87 6.39 -10.84
N GLN A 47 3.97 6.93 -11.38
CA GLN A 47 4.07 7.32 -12.79
C GLN A 47 3.72 6.18 -13.75
N GLY A 48 4.16 4.94 -13.46
CA GLY A 48 3.81 3.78 -14.27
C GLY A 48 2.33 3.40 -14.21
N GLN A 49 1.66 3.68 -13.10
CA GLN A 49 0.21 3.47 -12.98
C GLN A 49 -0.56 4.53 -13.76
N PHE A 50 -0.20 5.82 -13.62
CA PHE A 50 -0.86 6.90 -14.33
C PHE A 50 -0.64 6.82 -15.84
N LYS A 51 0.58 6.47 -16.28
CA LYS A 51 0.82 6.20 -17.70
C LYS A 51 -0.10 5.12 -18.26
N ARG A 52 -0.34 4.02 -17.53
CA ARG A 52 -1.28 2.97 -17.95
C ARG A 52 -2.71 3.47 -18.02
N MET A 53 -3.11 4.34 -17.09
CA MET A 53 -4.43 4.98 -17.14
C MET A 53 -4.59 5.82 -18.41
N ASP A 54 -3.59 6.65 -18.73
CA ASP A 54 -3.60 7.47 -19.95
C ASP A 54 -3.62 6.61 -21.22
N ASP A 55 -2.76 5.59 -21.28
CA ASP A 55 -2.63 4.71 -22.45
C ASP A 55 -3.94 3.92 -22.71
N TRP A 56 -4.73 3.61 -21.67
CA TRP A 56 -5.93 2.78 -21.75
C TRP A 56 -7.25 3.55 -21.55
N GLY A 57 -7.19 4.87 -21.34
CA GLY A 57 -8.36 5.71 -21.10
C GLY A 57 -9.10 5.42 -19.78
N ILE A 58 -8.39 5.06 -18.72
CA ILE A 58 -8.98 4.81 -17.39
C ILE A 58 -9.10 6.14 -16.65
N ASP A 59 -10.30 6.49 -16.20
CA ASP A 59 -10.56 7.74 -15.48
C ASP A 59 -10.30 7.61 -13.97
N ARG A 60 -10.57 6.43 -13.38
CA ARG A 60 -10.46 6.20 -11.93
C ARG A 60 -10.00 4.81 -11.55
N LEU A 61 -9.27 4.70 -10.44
CA LEU A 61 -8.82 3.43 -9.85
C LEU A 61 -9.49 3.16 -8.51
N MET A 62 -9.97 1.94 -8.30
CA MET A 62 -10.11 1.37 -6.96
C MET A 62 -8.74 0.81 -6.55
N PHE A 63 -8.03 1.55 -5.71
CA PHE A 63 -6.61 1.35 -5.45
C PHE A 63 -6.37 0.82 -4.04
N SER A 64 -5.67 -0.31 -3.94
CA SER A 64 -5.42 -1.01 -2.68
C SER A 64 -3.96 -1.38 -2.49
N PRO A 65 -3.54 -1.81 -1.28
CA PRO A 65 -2.21 -2.36 -1.08
C PRO A 65 -1.91 -3.58 -1.97
N GLN A 66 -0.63 -3.89 -2.16
CA GLN A 66 -0.20 -5.05 -2.96
C GLN A 66 -0.62 -6.38 -2.32
N ALA A 67 -1.47 -7.13 -3.03
CA ALA A 67 -1.99 -8.42 -2.55
C ALA A 67 -0.91 -9.45 -2.17
N SER A 68 0.09 -9.65 -3.04
CA SER A 68 1.17 -10.62 -2.76
C SER A 68 2.05 -10.26 -1.56
N ALA A 69 1.97 -9.02 -1.08
CA ALA A 69 2.71 -8.53 0.07
C ALA A 69 1.88 -8.48 1.37
N MET A 70 0.58 -8.85 1.35
CA MET A 70 -0.27 -8.81 2.55
C MET A 70 0.29 -9.68 3.69
N GLY A 71 0.78 -10.89 3.35
CA GLY A 71 1.64 -11.68 4.24
C GLY A 71 1.04 -11.99 5.62
N HIS A 72 -0.26 -12.35 5.67
CA HIS A 72 -1.00 -12.65 6.90
C HIS A 72 -0.39 -13.76 7.75
N GLN A 73 0.39 -14.66 7.13
CA GLN A 73 1.09 -15.76 7.80
C GLN A 73 2.29 -15.33 8.66
N PHE A 74 2.72 -14.07 8.58
CA PHE A 74 3.92 -13.61 9.28
C PHE A 74 3.59 -12.92 10.60
N GLY A 75 4.01 -13.53 11.70
CA GLY A 75 3.94 -12.94 13.04
C GLY A 75 2.57 -13.10 13.68
N SER A 76 2.24 -12.14 14.56
CA SER A 76 0.98 -12.08 15.31
C SER A 76 -0.03 -11.10 14.71
N ASP A 77 -1.22 -11.01 15.31
CA ASP A 77 -2.21 -9.95 15.07
C ASP A 77 -1.60 -8.54 15.11
N LEU A 78 -0.68 -8.30 16.05
CA LEU A 78 0.01 -7.01 16.15
C LEU A 78 0.93 -6.73 14.95
N HIS A 79 1.55 -7.77 14.38
CA HIS A 79 2.35 -7.64 13.16
C HIS A 79 1.47 -7.28 11.98
N SER A 80 0.36 -8.02 11.80
CA SER A 80 -0.62 -7.77 10.75
C SER A 80 -1.24 -6.39 10.87
N ARG A 81 -1.54 -5.94 12.08
CA ARG A 81 -2.04 -4.59 12.34
C ARG A 81 -1.07 -3.52 11.88
N TYR A 82 0.19 -3.55 12.33
CA TYR A 82 1.15 -2.50 11.98
C TYR A 82 1.54 -2.51 10.51
N TRP A 83 1.61 -3.69 9.88
CA TRP A 83 1.81 -3.78 8.44
C TRP A 83 0.63 -3.19 7.66
N THR A 84 -0.58 -3.51 8.09
CA THR A 84 -1.82 -2.99 7.48
C THR A 84 -1.97 -1.49 7.63
N GLU A 85 -1.70 -0.94 8.80
CA GLU A 85 -1.67 0.51 9.02
C GLU A 85 -0.68 1.17 8.05
N ALA A 86 0.56 0.67 7.94
CA ALA A 86 1.57 1.22 7.04
C ALA A 86 1.17 1.19 5.55
N CYS A 87 0.58 0.09 5.10
CA CYS A 87 0.11 -0.05 3.72
C CYS A 87 -1.09 0.86 3.43
N ASN A 88 -2.11 0.85 4.30
CA ASN A 88 -3.33 1.64 4.11
C ASN A 88 -3.05 3.14 4.22
N ASP A 89 -2.09 3.56 5.06
CA ASP A 89 -1.68 4.96 5.17
C ASP A 89 -1.06 5.48 3.86
N LEU A 90 -0.31 4.66 3.13
CA LEU A 90 0.21 5.04 1.81
C LEU A 90 -0.89 5.16 0.76
N ILE A 91 -1.89 4.26 0.78
CA ILE A 91 -3.07 4.36 -0.09
C ILE A 91 -3.87 5.62 0.23
N SER A 92 -4.05 5.92 1.53
CA SER A 92 -4.71 7.13 2.00
C SER A 92 -3.97 8.40 1.57
N ARG A 93 -2.63 8.42 1.65
CA ARG A 93 -1.81 9.53 1.14
C ARG A 93 -1.95 9.69 -0.38
N ALA A 94 -1.87 8.61 -1.14
CA ALA A 94 -2.05 8.67 -2.59
C ALA A 94 -3.45 9.22 -2.97
N ALA A 95 -4.50 8.73 -2.32
CA ALA A 95 -5.86 9.22 -2.53
C ALA A 95 -6.03 10.71 -2.19
N LYS A 96 -5.28 11.24 -1.21
CA LYS A 96 -5.31 12.68 -0.90
C LYS A 96 -4.62 13.54 -1.95
N LEU A 97 -3.54 13.04 -2.57
CA LEU A 97 -2.82 13.75 -3.62
C LEU A 97 -3.55 13.71 -4.98
N TRP A 98 -4.26 12.61 -5.26
CA TRP A 98 -5.03 12.44 -6.50
C TRP A 98 -6.49 12.03 -6.23
N PRO A 99 -7.29 12.90 -5.59
CA PRO A 99 -8.65 12.55 -5.14
C PRO A 99 -9.61 12.23 -6.29
N ASP A 100 -9.42 12.84 -7.46
CA ASP A 100 -10.27 12.59 -8.63
C ASP A 100 -9.90 11.28 -9.35
N THR A 101 -8.68 10.80 -9.17
CA THR A 101 -8.11 9.63 -9.85
C THR A 101 -8.16 8.36 -9.00
N ILE A 102 -8.02 8.48 -7.68
CA ILE A 102 -7.85 7.34 -6.77
C ILE A 102 -9.01 7.26 -5.77
N SER A 103 -9.71 6.13 -5.81
CA SER A 103 -10.64 5.67 -4.77
C SER A 103 -9.94 4.64 -3.88
N PRO A 104 -9.65 4.96 -2.61
CA PRO A 104 -8.86 4.08 -1.74
C PRO A 104 -9.67 2.84 -1.30
N VAL A 105 -9.03 1.67 -1.34
CA VAL A 105 -9.55 0.41 -0.82
C VAL A 105 -8.53 -0.17 0.16
N CYS A 106 -8.99 -0.62 1.33
CA CYS A 106 -8.11 -1.08 2.41
C CYS A 106 -7.81 -2.57 2.33
N GLN A 107 -6.62 -2.98 2.80
CA GLN A 107 -6.41 -4.35 3.28
C GLN A 107 -6.83 -4.46 4.75
N LEU A 108 -7.23 -5.67 5.17
CA LEU A 108 -7.58 -5.97 6.55
C LEU A 108 -6.39 -6.61 7.30
N PRO A 109 -6.23 -6.35 8.61
CA PRO A 109 -5.14 -6.91 9.41
C PRO A 109 -5.42 -8.34 9.85
N GLN A 110 -5.67 -9.25 8.89
CA GLN A 110 -5.96 -10.65 9.16
C GLN A 110 -4.71 -11.38 9.69
N SER A 111 -4.92 -12.30 10.63
CA SER A 111 -3.91 -13.19 11.18
C SER A 111 -4.51 -14.58 11.40
N PRO A 112 -3.81 -15.68 11.05
CA PRO A 112 -4.31 -17.02 11.27
C PRO A 112 -4.68 -17.28 12.74
N GLY A 113 -5.89 -17.79 12.99
CA GLY A 113 -6.33 -18.21 14.31
C GLY A 113 -6.76 -17.09 15.27
N VAL A 114 -6.93 -15.87 14.77
CA VAL A 114 -7.42 -14.69 15.51
C VAL A 114 -8.68 -14.15 14.86
#